data_AF-R0ECM0-F1
#
_entry.id   AF-R0ECM0-F1
#
_cell.length_a   1.000
_cell.length_b   1.000
_cell.length_c   1.000
_cell.angle_alpha   90.00
_cell.angle_beta   90.00
_cell.angle_gamma   90.00
#
_symmetry.space_group_name_H-M   'P 1'
#
loop_
_entity.id
_entity.type
_entity.pdbx_description
1 polymer ?
#
loop_
_entity_poly.entity_id
_entity_poly.type
_entity_poly.pdbx_seq_one_letter_code
_entity_poly.pdbx_strand_id
1 'polypeptide(L)'
;MEPSLDTAPGLLSVLEELRRREPIFHRPEFGTRREDFERMTTEDFWETGASGQRYSRSYVLGVLDARHGHIGEDFWQTRDFRCQEIAPDNYLLTYTLVQSNRTTRRATLWRRTLDGWKVMYHQGTIVAESR
;
A
#
# COMPACT_ATOMS: atom_id res chain seq x y z
N MET A 1 1.58 -3.64 24.55
CA MET A 1 1.60 -2.18 24.40
C MET A 1 1.67 -1.89 22.91
N GLU A 2 0.74 -1.07 22.40
CA GLU A 2 0.77 -0.60 21.00
C GLU A 2 1.71 0.62 20.89
N PRO A 3 2.42 0.81 19.76
CA PRO A 3 3.24 2.00 19.54
C PRO A 3 2.38 3.25 19.33
N SER A 4 2.94 4.44 19.57
CA SER A 4 2.35 5.68 19.07
C SER A 4 2.33 5.66 17.54
N LEU A 5 1.18 6.03 16.98
CA LEU A 5 0.96 6.08 15.54
C LEU A 5 0.95 7.52 15.00
N ASP A 6 1.61 8.43 15.72
CA ASP A 6 1.64 9.84 15.36
C ASP A 6 2.55 10.09 14.15
N THR A 7 2.05 10.88 13.22
CA THR A 7 2.81 11.41 12.08
C THR A 7 3.35 12.79 12.46
N ALA A 8 4.63 13.05 12.20
CA ALA A 8 5.21 14.35 12.46
C ALA A 8 4.44 15.47 11.73
N PRO A 9 4.21 16.65 12.33
CA PRO A 9 3.40 17.72 11.71
C PRO A 9 3.85 18.13 10.30
N GLY A 10 5.15 18.12 10.03
CA GLY A 10 5.70 18.43 8.70
C GLY A 10 5.39 17.38 7.62
N LEU A 11 4.91 16.19 7.99
CA LEU A 11 4.58 15.09 7.09
C LEU A 11 3.07 14.91 6.86
N LEU A 12 2.22 15.78 7.41
CA LEU A 12 0.76 15.64 7.28
C LEU A 12 0.27 15.76 5.83
N SER A 13 0.91 16.59 5.01
CA SER A 13 0.62 16.68 3.57
C SER A 13 0.97 15.39 2.84
N VAL A 14 2.15 14.83 3.12
CA VAL A 14 2.60 13.55 2.58
C VAL A 14 1.66 12.42 3.00
N LEU A 15 1.29 12.38 4.28
CA LEU A 15 0.32 11.42 4.81
C LEU A 15 -0.98 11.46 4.02
N GLU A 16 -1.55 12.64 3.75
CA GLU A 16 -2.82 12.74 3.01
C GLU A 16 -2.67 12.33 1.54
N GLU A 17 -1.53 12.61 0.90
CA GLU A 17 -1.24 12.11 -0.44
C GLU A 17 -1.15 10.58 -0.49
N LEU A 18 -0.43 9.97 0.46
CA LEU A 18 -0.22 8.52 0.50
C LEU A 18 -1.49 7.76 0.96
N ARG A 19 -2.24 8.31 1.93
CA ARG A 19 -3.51 7.76 2.42
C ARG A 19 -4.52 7.58 1.28
N ARG A 20 -4.61 8.55 0.36
CA ARG A 20 -5.51 8.48 -0.81
C ARG A 20 -5.11 7.39 -1.81
N ARG A 21 -3.82 7.02 -1.85
CA ARG A 21 -3.29 5.98 -2.74
C ARG A 21 -3.43 4.57 -2.18
N GLU A 22 -3.89 4.44 -0.93
CA GLU A 22 -4.12 3.16 -0.28
C GLU A 22 -5.60 2.76 -0.28
N PRO A 23 -5.94 1.46 -0.38
CA PRO A 23 -5.03 0.34 -0.66
C PRO A 23 -4.40 0.41 -2.05
N ILE A 24 -3.09 0.16 -2.18
CA ILE A 24 -2.41 0.16 -3.48
C ILE A 24 -3.14 -0.76 -4.48
N PHE A 25 -3.20 -0.34 -5.75
CA PHE A 25 -3.87 -1.05 -6.86
C PHE A 25 -5.40 -1.22 -6.75
N HIS A 26 -6.03 -0.66 -5.72
CA HIS A 26 -7.49 -0.66 -5.55
C HIS A 26 -8.12 0.73 -5.79
N ARG A 27 -7.32 1.69 -6.27
CA ARG A 27 -7.72 3.08 -6.52
C ARG A 27 -7.67 3.38 -8.02
N PRO A 28 -8.78 3.24 -8.75
CA PRO A 28 -8.78 3.38 -10.22
C PRO A 28 -8.33 4.76 -10.70
N GLU A 29 -8.50 5.80 -9.86
CA GLU A 29 -8.01 7.15 -10.13
C GLU A 29 -6.48 7.25 -10.25
N PHE A 30 -5.73 6.23 -9.79
CA PHE A 30 -4.27 6.14 -9.93
C PHE A 30 -3.81 5.08 -10.94
N GLY A 31 -4.71 4.30 -11.51
CA GLY A 31 -4.37 3.32 -12.54
C GLY A 31 -5.38 2.21 -12.70
N THR A 32 -5.64 1.83 -13.95
CA THR A 32 -6.49 0.69 -14.30
C THR A 32 -5.83 -0.25 -15.31
N ARG A 33 -4.71 0.16 -15.90
CA ARG A 33 -3.97 -0.62 -16.90
C ARG A 33 -2.57 -0.98 -16.42
N ARG A 34 -1.97 -1.98 -17.05
CA ARG A 34 -0.61 -2.42 -16.77
C ARG A 34 0.40 -1.28 -16.66
N GLU A 35 0.41 -0.40 -17.65
CA GLU A 35 1.36 0.72 -17.72
C GLU A 35 1.22 1.69 -16.54
N ASP A 36 0.01 1.86 -15.99
CA ASP A 36 -0.22 2.70 -14.81
C ASP A 36 0.44 2.06 -13.58
N PHE A 37 0.23 0.76 -13.39
CA PHE A 37 0.85 0.01 -12.30
C PHE A 37 2.36 -0.11 -12.46
N GLU A 38 2.86 -0.15 -13.69
CA GLU A 38 4.28 -0.10 -13.98
C GLU A 38 4.89 1.25 -13.58
N ARG A 39 4.20 2.37 -13.85
CA ARG A 39 4.61 3.70 -13.40
C ARG A 39 4.51 3.87 -11.88
N MET A 40 3.53 3.21 -11.26
CA MET A 40 3.28 3.26 -9.81
C MET A 40 4.28 2.44 -8.99
N THR A 41 5.08 1.57 -9.60
CA THR A 41 6.04 0.70 -8.89
C THR A 41 7.47 1.00 -9.31
N THR A 42 8.43 0.82 -8.40
CA THR A 42 9.84 0.76 -8.81
C THR A 42 10.13 -0.55 -9.54
N GLU A 43 11.22 -0.61 -10.31
CA GLU A 43 11.60 -1.81 -11.07
C GLU A 43 11.89 -3.01 -10.16
N ASP A 44 12.42 -2.74 -8.96
CA ASP A 44 12.76 -3.71 -7.91
C ASP A 44 11.60 -3.99 -6.94
N PHE A 45 10.39 -3.51 -7.22
CA PHE A 45 9.23 -3.74 -6.38
C PHE A 45 8.96 -5.23 -6.13
N TRP A 46 8.56 -5.54 -4.89
CA TRP A 46 8.02 -6.84 -4.51
C TRP A 46 7.08 -6.67 -3.32
N GLU A 47 6.23 -7.66 -3.10
CA GLU A 47 5.31 -7.67 -1.96
C GLU A 47 5.34 -8.97 -1.17
N THR A 48 5.03 -8.86 0.13
CA THR A 48 4.67 -9.99 0.97
C THR A 48 3.17 -9.96 1.19
N GLY A 49 2.45 -10.92 0.62
CA GLY A 49 1.00 -11.01 0.79
C GLY A 49 0.61 -11.40 2.22
N ALA A 50 -0.68 -11.28 2.54
CA ALA A 50 -1.24 -11.63 3.85
C ALA A 50 -0.98 -13.09 4.28
N SER A 51 -0.67 -13.97 3.33
CA SER A 51 -0.27 -15.37 3.55
C SER A 51 1.20 -15.54 3.95
N GLY A 52 2.02 -14.50 3.91
CA GLY A 52 3.48 -14.56 4.07
C GLY A 52 4.23 -14.93 2.78
N GLN A 53 3.54 -15.23 1.69
CA GLN A 53 4.16 -15.50 0.40
C GLN A 53 4.72 -14.22 -0.22
N ARG A 54 5.87 -14.35 -0.89
CA ARG A 54 6.55 -13.26 -1.58
C ARG A 54 6.21 -13.28 -3.06
N TYR A 55 5.88 -12.13 -3.61
CA TYR A 55 5.52 -11.96 -5.01
C TYR A 55 6.41 -10.90 -5.66
N SER A 56 6.95 -11.24 -6.83
CA SER A 56 7.71 -10.29 -7.65
C SER A 56 6.79 -9.25 -8.28
N ARG A 57 7.35 -8.11 -8.69
CA ARG A 57 6.66 -7.14 -9.55
C ARG A 57 5.97 -7.78 -10.75
N SER A 58 6.67 -8.65 -11.48
CA SER A 58 6.13 -9.30 -12.68
C SER A 58 4.89 -10.15 -12.38
N TYR A 59 4.89 -10.88 -11.26
CA TYR A 59 3.76 -11.67 -10.81
C TYR A 59 2.58 -10.76 -10.43
N VAL A 60 2.83 -9.73 -9.60
CA VAL A 60 1.79 -8.79 -9.17
C VAL A 60 1.13 -8.11 -10.37
N LEU A 61 1.92 -7.59 -11.32
CA LEU A 61 1.38 -6.98 -12.54
C LEU A 61 0.56 -7.96 -13.38
N GLY A 62 0.99 -9.22 -13.48
CA GLY A 62 0.21 -10.26 -14.17
C GLY A 62 -1.15 -10.54 -13.50
N VAL A 63 -1.20 -10.51 -12.17
CA VAL A 63 -2.47 -10.62 -11.42
C VAL A 63 -3.37 -9.40 -11.65
N LEU A 64 -2.78 -8.21 -11.68
CA LEU A 64 -3.54 -6.96 -11.94
C LEU A 64 -4.12 -6.93 -13.36
N ASP A 65 -3.37 -7.38 -14.36
CA ASP A 65 -3.88 -7.50 -15.74
C ASP A 65 -5.05 -8.49 -15.82
N ALA A 66 -4.90 -9.66 -15.18
CA ALA A 66 -5.95 -10.67 -15.16
C ALA A 66 -7.24 -10.20 -14.45
N ARG A 67 -7.13 -9.26 -13.50
CA ARG A 67 -8.29 -8.64 -12.84
C ARG A 67 -9.13 -7.77 -13.78
N HIS A 68 -8.68 -7.45 -15.01
CA HIS A 68 -9.41 -6.64 -16.01
C HIS A 68 -10.02 -5.33 -15.46
N GLY A 69 -9.41 -4.73 -14.43
CA GLY A 69 -9.98 -3.54 -13.78
C GLY A 69 -11.26 -3.80 -12.96
N HIS A 70 -11.66 -5.06 -12.77
CA HIS A 70 -12.67 -5.44 -11.79
C HIS A 70 -12.09 -5.28 -10.38
N ILE A 71 -12.10 -4.05 -9.91
CA ILE A 71 -11.93 -3.74 -8.49
C ILE A 71 -13.25 -4.16 -7.85
N GLY A 72 -13.29 -5.35 -7.25
CA GLY A 72 -14.48 -5.80 -6.54
C GLY A 72 -14.95 -4.73 -5.56
N GLU A 73 -16.27 -4.59 -5.42
CA GLU A 73 -16.95 -3.73 -4.44
C GLU A 73 -16.76 -4.24 -3.00
N ASP A 74 -15.56 -4.70 -2.67
CA ASP A 74 -15.26 -5.12 -1.31
C ASP A 74 -15.29 -3.86 -0.46
N PHE A 75 -16.30 -3.74 0.41
CA PHE A 75 -16.30 -2.69 1.41
C PHE A 75 -15.09 -2.87 2.33
N TRP A 76 -14.14 -1.95 2.25
CA TRP A 76 -13.00 -1.89 3.14
C TRP A 76 -12.94 -0.57 3.90
N GLN A 77 -12.43 -0.63 5.13
CA GLN A 77 -12.15 0.53 5.96
C GLN A 77 -10.68 0.56 6.30
N THR A 78 -10.09 1.75 6.24
CA THR A 78 -8.71 1.99 6.64
C THR A 78 -8.67 2.92 7.84
N ARG A 79 -7.76 2.65 8.77
CA ARG A 79 -7.56 3.45 9.99
C ARG A 79 -6.12 3.35 10.47
N ASP A 80 -5.79 4.10 11.51
CA ASP A 80 -4.51 4.04 12.20
C ASP A 80 -3.30 4.33 11.28
N PHE A 81 -3.47 5.27 10.34
CA PHE A 81 -2.38 5.64 9.44
C PHE A 81 -1.26 6.36 10.17
N ARG A 82 -0.02 5.96 9.86
CA ARG A 82 1.20 6.63 10.27
C ARG A 82 2.14 6.75 9.08
N CYS A 83 2.64 7.95 8.82
CA CYS A 83 3.66 8.22 7.81
C CYS A 83 4.97 8.58 8.51
N GLN A 84 6.06 7.96 8.06
CA GLN A 84 7.41 8.25 8.52
C GLN A 84 8.33 8.42 7.31
N GLU A 85 9.03 9.54 7.21
CA GLU A 85 10.16 9.67 6.29
C GLU A 85 11.36 8.90 6.87
N ILE A 86 11.88 7.93 6.12
CA ILE A 86 12.97 7.05 6.56
C ILE A 86 14.31 7.38 5.87
N ALA A 87 14.24 8.10 4.77
CA ALA A 87 15.35 8.71 4.04
C ALA A 87 14.76 9.84 3.16
N PRO A 88 15.56 10.78 2.63
CA PRO A 88 15.06 11.84 1.76
C PRO A 88 14.17 11.26 0.65
N ASP A 89 12.94 11.78 0.53
CA ASP A 89 11.93 11.35 -0.45
C ASP A 89 11.45 9.88 -0.33
N ASN A 90 11.80 9.17 0.75
CA ASN A 90 11.40 7.78 1.00
C ASN A 90 10.59 7.67 2.30
N TYR A 91 9.38 7.13 2.20
CA TYR A 91 8.39 7.15 3.27
C TYR A 91 7.83 5.76 3.56
N LEU A 92 7.84 5.36 4.82
CA LEU A 92 7.09 4.21 5.31
C LEU A 92 5.69 4.67 5.71
N LEU A 93 4.67 4.12 5.05
CA LEU A 93 3.27 4.25 5.45
C LEU A 93 2.80 2.95 6.09
N THR A 94 2.31 3.02 7.32
CA THR A 94 1.67 1.89 8.00
C THR A 94 0.22 2.21 8.33
N TYR A 95 -0.67 1.23 8.23
CA TYR A 95 -2.08 1.39 8.56
C TYR A 95 -2.79 0.05 8.80
N THR A 96 -4.02 0.11 9.28
CA THR A 96 -4.90 -1.05 9.41
C THR A 96 -5.90 -1.06 8.27
N LEU A 97 -6.06 -2.19 7.58
CA LEU A 97 -7.19 -2.43 6.68
C LEU A 97 -8.12 -3.48 7.28
N VAL A 98 -9.40 -3.14 7.40
CA VAL A 98 -10.49 -4.07 7.68
C VAL A 98 -11.24 -4.30 6.37
N GLN A 99 -11.30 -5.56 5.93
CA GLN A 99 -12.00 -5.98 4.72
C GLN A 99 -12.83 -7.22 5.05
N SER A 100 -14.16 -7.08 5.00
CA SER A 100 -15.10 -8.14 5.41
C SER A 100 -14.76 -8.70 6.80
N ASN A 101 -14.42 -9.99 6.90
CA ASN A 101 -14.05 -10.68 8.15
C ASN A 101 -12.53 -10.69 8.43
N ARG A 102 -11.73 -9.95 7.66
CA ARG A 102 -10.27 -9.98 7.74
C ARG A 102 -9.71 -8.61 8.08
N THR A 103 -8.90 -8.56 9.14
CA THR A 103 -8.10 -7.39 9.48
C THR A 103 -6.63 -7.65 9.14
N THR A 104 -5.98 -6.68 8.48
CA THR A 104 -4.55 -6.73 8.19
C THR A 104 -3.85 -5.47 8.67
N ARG A 105 -2.64 -5.62 9.23
CA ARG A 105 -1.68 -4.52 9.38
C ARG A 105 -0.90 -4.41 8.09
N ARG A 106 -0.80 -3.21 7.55
CA ARG A 106 -0.16 -2.96 6.25
C ARG A 106 1.03 -2.05 6.41
N ALA A 107 2.03 -2.29 5.56
CA ALA A 107 3.21 -1.46 5.43
C ALA A 107 3.50 -1.28 3.94
N THR A 108 3.64 -0.04 3.50
CA THR A 108 4.04 0.30 2.13
C THR A 108 5.24 1.23 2.20
N LEU A 109 6.31 0.89 1.49
CA LEU A 109 7.43 1.79 1.28
C LEU A 109 7.19 2.57 -0.01
N TRP A 110 7.08 3.88 0.13
CA TRP A 110 6.85 4.83 -0.94
C TRP A 110 8.11 5.64 -1.23
N ARG A 111 8.33 5.96 -2.50
CA ARG A 111 9.33 6.91 -2.96
C ARG A 111 8.67 8.03 -3.74
N ARG A 112 8.98 9.27 -3.39
CA ARG A 112 8.64 10.44 -4.21
C ARG A 112 9.70 10.59 -5.30
N THR A 113 9.25 10.74 -6.54
CA THR A 113 10.11 10.97 -7.71
C THR A 113 9.59 12.17 -8.50
N LEU A 114 10.36 12.65 -9.47
CA LEU A 114 9.90 13.68 -10.40
C LEU A 114 8.64 13.24 -11.19
N ASP A 115 8.50 11.94 -11.43
CA ASP A 115 7.35 11.34 -12.13
C ASP A 115 6.16 11.04 -11.19
N GLY A 116 6.29 11.38 -9.90
CA GLY A 116 5.30 11.12 -8.87
C GLY A 116 5.69 9.98 -7.92
N TRP A 117 4.68 9.39 -7.28
CA TRP A 117 4.84 8.40 -6.22
C TRP A 117 5.05 6.99 -6.77
N LYS A 118 6.09 6.30 -6.28
CA LYS A 118 6.38 4.90 -6.61
C LYS A 118 6.38 4.03 -5.36
N VAL A 119 5.79 2.85 -5.45
CA VAL A 119 5.83 1.81 -4.43
C VAL A 119 7.10 0.99 -4.62
N MET A 120 7.89 0.88 -3.56
CA MET A 120 9.10 0.06 -3.52
C MET A 120 8.86 -1.31 -2.88
N TYR A 121 7.99 -1.37 -1.89
CA TYR A 121 7.67 -2.59 -1.15
C TYR A 121 6.26 -2.49 -0.58
N HIS A 122 5.55 -3.61 -0.51
CA HIS A 122 4.28 -3.72 0.19
C HIS A 122 4.20 -4.99 1.04
N GLN A 123 3.54 -4.89 2.19
CA GLN A 123 3.21 -6.03 3.02
C GLN A 123 1.84 -5.86 3.67
N GLY A 124 1.09 -6.96 3.71
CA GLY A 124 -0.03 -7.14 4.61
C GLY A 124 0.23 -8.29 5.57
N THR A 125 -0.05 -8.11 6.87
CA THR A 125 0.03 -9.15 7.89
C THR A 125 -1.35 -9.33 8.51
N ILE A 126 -1.89 -10.55 8.53
CA ILE A 126 -3.18 -10.83 9.18
C ILE A 126 -3.07 -10.56 10.68
N VAL A 127 -4.02 -9.79 11.21
CA VAL A 127 -4.22 -9.71 12.67
C VAL A 127 -4.95 -10.98 13.06
N ALA A 128 -4.24 -11.90 13.72
CA ALA A 128 -4.87 -13.09 14.28
C ALA A 128 -5.93 -12.65 15.31
N GLU A 129 -7.08 -13.32 15.32
CA GLU A 129 -7.98 -13.21 16.46
C GLU A 129 -7.24 -13.75 17.68
N SER A 130 -7.23 -12.97 18.76
CA SER A 130 -6.72 -13.43 20.05
C SER A 130 -7.48 -14.71 20.42
N ARG A 131 -6.78 -15.81 20.60
CA ARG A 131 -7.34 -17.00 21.26
C ARG A 131 -7.62 -16.72 22.73
#